data_AF-A0A2W1NTR3-F1
#
_entry.id   AF-A0A2W1NTR3-F1
#
_cell.length_a   1.000
_cell.length_b   1.000
_cell.length_c   1.000
_cell.angle_alpha   90.00
_cell.angle_beta   90.00
_cell.angle_gamma   90.00
#
_symmetry.space_group_name_H-M   'P 1'
#
loop_
_entity.id
_entity.type
_entity.pdbx_description
1 polymer ?
#
loop_
_entity_poly.entity_id
_entity_poly.type
_entity_poly.pdbx_seq_one_letter_code
_entity_poly.pdbx_strand_id
1 'polypeptide(L)'
;MRGIYLHHFYSLSYYSVNALVEKVISHHQHEGVENVYRMPKFSPDFAKRSREIYQLKFLTDGYPGRLINGKIEPHPLYGTFVLRDYLTQYEQKRDPRVKEAIMRVCDAAIARMKPYRGALVFWYAFGTPFNHSSKSYYSGLTQSHYAALFAQVYQITGKEEYKVAAKKIYKSLLIPQKRGGVFYRSTKGPSVQELPMHPNGYVLNGWLTILSNIKNYARIFNDRQANKFWAENVSCLKRLLPLYDLPKVANSRYTLNGPAAIELHVPVKDIEIKDVRLKIPGEGVYHVPVTAPKHSWSHYISPQAVKKKAGKLLFNGYDARINVLLSRFSYPSRNKLLITLVSKQSTSLSVKVAHGDFLATSNRQQNQKYTVIGKRRLKKGSNHIEIGLPWKLLGLIGYPTTFKKIGDAYYNNYHFIHIVKLEELYRLTGDQIFREYARKWKSYVKRWSNMAAYRGMQTQPYKYARFR
;
A
#
# COMPACT_ATOMS: atom_id res chain seq x y z
N MET A 1 -31.28 -30.76 -24.59
CA MET A 1 -31.78 -30.04 -23.40
C MET A 1 -30.66 -29.78 -22.39
N ARG A 2 -29.70 -28.91 -22.72
CA ARG A 2 -28.71 -28.37 -21.77
C ARG A 2 -28.35 -26.96 -22.21
N GLY A 3 -28.66 -25.98 -21.37
CA GLY A 3 -28.35 -24.58 -21.59
C GLY A 3 -29.39 -23.72 -20.89
N ILE A 4 -28.95 -22.63 -20.25
CA ILE A 4 -29.74 -21.67 -19.46
C ILE A 4 -29.86 -22.04 -17.96
N TYR A 5 -28.77 -21.95 -17.20
CA TYR A 5 -28.81 -21.53 -15.79
C TYR A 5 -27.43 -20.98 -15.39
N LEU A 6 -27.05 -19.79 -15.88
CA LEU A 6 -25.87 -19.07 -15.36
C LEU A 6 -25.93 -17.55 -15.44
N HIS A 7 -27.05 -16.95 -15.85
CA HIS A 7 -27.17 -15.49 -16.00
C HIS A 7 -28.02 -14.76 -14.94
N HIS A 8 -28.75 -15.47 -14.06
CA HIS A 8 -29.73 -14.83 -13.15
C HIS A 8 -29.20 -14.42 -11.75
N PHE A 9 -28.00 -14.80 -11.35
CA PHE A 9 -27.45 -14.40 -10.04
C PHE A 9 -26.66 -13.07 -10.04
N TYR A 10 -26.32 -12.53 -11.22
CA TYR A 10 -25.56 -11.29 -11.31
C TYR A 10 -26.43 -10.02 -11.29
N SER A 11 -27.67 -10.07 -11.79
CA SER A 11 -28.56 -8.89 -11.85
C SER A 11 -29.09 -8.50 -10.47
N LEU A 12 -29.66 -9.44 -9.71
CA LEU A 12 -30.24 -9.19 -8.36
C LEU A 12 -29.23 -8.57 -7.37
N SER A 13 -27.97 -8.99 -7.43
CA SER A 13 -26.94 -8.43 -6.54
C SER A 13 -26.58 -6.98 -6.87
N TYR A 14 -26.60 -6.60 -8.15
CA TYR A 14 -26.24 -5.26 -8.64
C TYR A 14 -27.34 -4.24 -8.32
N TYR A 15 -28.61 -4.59 -8.57
CA TYR A 15 -29.77 -3.78 -8.20
C TYR A 15 -29.80 -3.46 -6.69
N SER A 16 -29.41 -4.41 -5.83
CA SER A 16 -29.38 -4.18 -4.38
C SER A 16 -28.34 -3.13 -3.92
N VAL A 17 -27.25 -2.90 -4.67
CA VAL A 17 -26.20 -1.92 -4.29
C VAL A 17 -26.61 -0.51 -4.67
N ASN A 18 -27.16 -0.34 -5.87
CA ASN A 18 -27.67 0.96 -6.32
C ASN A 18 -28.80 1.43 -5.40
N ALA A 19 -29.74 0.53 -5.08
CA ALA A 19 -30.83 0.84 -4.14
C ALA A 19 -30.33 1.29 -2.75
N LEU A 20 -29.20 0.75 -2.25
CA LEU A 20 -28.61 1.21 -0.99
C LEU A 20 -28.02 2.61 -1.11
N VAL A 21 -27.27 2.88 -2.19
CA VAL A 21 -26.65 4.20 -2.41
C VAL A 21 -27.74 5.25 -2.64
N GLU A 22 -28.73 4.95 -3.47
CA GLU A 22 -29.88 5.81 -3.75
C GLU A 22 -30.69 6.08 -2.47
N LYS A 23 -30.98 5.07 -1.65
CA LYS A 23 -31.67 5.23 -0.36
C LYS A 23 -30.93 6.16 0.60
N VAL A 24 -29.59 6.08 0.65
CA VAL A 24 -28.78 6.97 1.50
C VAL A 24 -28.78 8.39 0.95
N ILE A 25 -28.66 8.55 -0.36
CA ILE A 25 -28.70 9.87 -1.01
C ILE A 25 -30.06 10.55 -0.80
N SER A 26 -31.17 9.81 -0.95
CA SER A 26 -32.51 10.36 -0.77
C SER A 26 -32.79 10.79 0.68
N HIS A 27 -32.21 10.09 1.67
CA HIS A 27 -32.34 10.45 3.09
C HIS A 27 -31.73 11.83 3.41
N HIS A 28 -30.72 12.28 2.65
CA HIS A 28 -30.08 13.59 2.85
C HIS A 28 -30.66 14.71 1.99
N GLN A 29 -31.47 14.40 0.97
CA GLN A 29 -32.18 15.42 0.16
C GLN A 29 -33.47 15.93 0.83
N HIS A 30 -34.00 15.20 1.82
CA HIS A 30 -35.21 15.60 2.56
C HIS A 30 -34.92 16.42 3.84
N GLU A 31 -33.66 16.58 4.24
CA GLU A 31 -33.27 17.55 5.28
C GLU A 31 -33.12 18.93 4.63
N GLY A 32 -34.09 19.81 4.86
CA GLY A 32 -34.14 21.16 4.28
C GLY A 32 -32.87 21.98 4.49
N VAL A 33 -32.63 22.91 3.57
CA VAL A 33 -31.40 23.74 3.42
C VAL A 33 -31.12 24.68 4.61
N GLU A 34 -31.97 24.74 5.63
CA GLU A 34 -31.94 25.80 6.64
C GLU A 34 -31.20 25.49 7.95
N ASN A 35 -30.70 24.27 8.18
CA ASN A 35 -29.88 23.98 9.38
C ASN A 35 -28.55 23.29 9.03
N VAL A 36 -27.44 24.04 9.10
CA VAL A 36 -26.09 23.50 8.94
C VAL A 36 -25.77 22.60 10.14
N TYR A 37 -25.91 21.29 9.97
CA TYR A 37 -25.59 20.31 11.01
C TYR A 37 -24.14 20.48 11.50
N ARG A 38 -23.99 20.82 12.79
CA ARG A 38 -22.67 21.06 13.38
C ARG A 38 -22.11 19.76 13.96
N MET A 39 -21.08 19.24 13.32
CA MET A 39 -20.35 18.05 13.78
C MET A 39 -19.82 18.23 15.22
N PRO A 40 -19.93 17.21 16.10
CA PRO A 40 -19.35 17.23 17.44
C PRO A 40 -17.85 17.52 17.45
N LYS A 41 -17.33 17.99 18.59
CA LYS A 41 -15.89 18.17 18.75
C LYS A 41 -15.18 16.80 18.76
N PHE A 42 -13.97 16.77 18.19
CA PHE A 42 -13.06 15.63 18.35
C PHE A 42 -12.64 15.46 19.80
N SER A 43 -12.29 14.23 20.20
CA SER A 43 -11.62 13.99 21.47
C SER A 43 -10.33 14.82 21.57
N PRO A 44 -9.85 15.19 22.77
CA PRO A 44 -8.66 16.05 22.90
C PRO A 44 -7.43 15.54 22.12
N ASP A 45 -7.16 14.24 22.20
CA ASP A 45 -6.03 13.60 21.50
C ASP A 45 -6.20 13.62 19.98
N PHE A 46 -7.41 13.31 19.48
CA PHE A 46 -7.67 13.33 18.05
C PHE A 46 -7.72 14.75 17.49
N ALA A 47 -8.23 15.72 18.26
CA ALA A 47 -8.21 17.14 17.91
C ALA A 47 -6.76 17.62 17.71
N LYS A 48 -5.84 17.27 18.62
CA LYS A 48 -4.43 17.60 18.49
C LYS A 48 -3.78 16.95 17.27
N ARG A 49 -3.98 15.64 17.08
CA ARG A 49 -3.50 14.93 15.88
C ARG A 49 -4.03 15.54 14.59
N SER A 50 -5.32 15.88 14.56
CA SER A 50 -5.95 16.51 13.42
C SER A 50 -5.25 17.84 13.11
N ARG A 51 -5.03 18.73 14.09
CA ARG A 51 -4.32 19.99 13.87
C ARG A 51 -2.90 19.81 13.33
N GLU A 52 -2.14 18.88 13.89
CA GLU A 52 -0.71 18.73 13.58
C GLU A 52 -0.42 17.90 12.31
N ILE A 53 -1.31 16.97 11.93
CA ILE A 53 -1.05 16.00 10.85
C ILE A 53 -2.04 16.13 9.69
N TYR A 54 -3.34 16.05 9.98
CA TYR A 54 -4.35 15.84 8.93
C TYR A 54 -5.03 17.12 8.46
N GLN A 55 -5.14 18.10 9.35
CA GLN A 55 -5.82 19.38 9.23
C GLN A 55 -7.26 19.22 8.73
N LEU A 56 -8.03 18.34 9.39
CA LEU A 56 -9.36 17.97 8.93
C LEU A 56 -10.34 19.14 8.99
N LYS A 57 -11.16 19.24 7.94
CA LYS A 57 -12.34 20.11 7.84
C LYS A 57 -13.53 19.24 7.40
N PHE A 58 -14.74 19.70 7.68
CA PHE A 58 -15.95 18.98 7.29
C PHE A 58 -16.58 19.60 6.03
N LEU A 59 -17.05 18.74 5.13
CA LEU A 59 -18.01 19.12 4.10
C LEU A 59 -19.41 19.28 4.73
N THR A 60 -20.35 19.85 3.97
CA THR A 60 -21.73 20.12 4.43
C THR A 60 -22.50 18.86 4.81
N ASP A 61 -22.20 17.73 4.17
CA ASP A 61 -22.76 16.42 4.49
C ASP A 61 -22.05 15.71 5.66
N GLY A 62 -21.13 16.39 6.35
CA GLY A 62 -20.41 15.85 7.50
C GLY A 62 -19.23 14.94 7.17
N TYR A 63 -18.90 14.72 5.89
CA TYR A 63 -17.71 13.96 5.53
C TYR A 63 -16.42 14.77 5.78
N PRO A 64 -15.34 14.17 6.31
CA PRO A 64 -14.08 14.88 6.52
C PRO A 64 -13.21 14.99 5.26
N GLY A 65 -12.63 16.16 5.05
CA GLY A 65 -11.67 16.46 3.99
C GLY A 65 -10.52 17.34 4.47
N ARG A 66 -9.71 17.83 3.53
CA ARG A 66 -8.64 18.81 3.77
C ARG A 66 -8.81 20.00 2.85
N LEU A 67 -8.54 21.20 3.36
CA LEU A 67 -8.49 22.41 2.53
C LEU A 67 -7.28 22.33 1.58
N ILE A 68 -7.55 22.29 0.28
CA ILE A 68 -6.57 22.28 -0.80
C ILE A 68 -7.07 23.25 -1.86
N ASN A 69 -6.25 24.24 -2.23
CA ASN A 69 -6.59 25.25 -3.25
C ASN A 69 -7.97 25.91 -3.02
N GLY A 70 -8.28 26.29 -1.78
CA GLY A 70 -9.54 26.95 -1.42
C GLY A 70 -10.76 26.03 -1.30
N LYS A 71 -10.65 24.74 -1.62
CA LYS A 71 -11.75 23.76 -1.53
C LYS A 71 -11.46 22.66 -0.51
N ILE A 72 -12.49 22.20 0.19
CA ILE A 72 -12.39 21.04 1.08
C ILE A 72 -12.45 19.76 0.21
N GLU A 73 -11.30 19.13 0.02
CA GLU A 73 -11.17 17.91 -0.77
C GLU A 73 -11.34 16.68 0.12
N PRO A 74 -12.31 15.78 -0.15
CA PRO A 74 -12.52 14.58 0.63
C PRO A 74 -11.42 13.55 0.38
N HIS A 75 -10.85 13.00 1.45
CA HIS A 75 -9.91 11.89 1.35
C HIS A 75 -10.63 10.57 1.70
N PRO A 76 -10.50 9.50 0.89
CA PRO A 76 -11.17 8.21 1.15
C PRO A 76 -10.93 7.63 2.54
N LEU A 77 -9.75 7.83 3.12
CA LEU A 77 -9.40 7.31 4.44
C LEU A 77 -9.93 8.15 5.63
N TYR A 78 -10.23 9.45 5.43
CA TYR A 78 -10.47 10.36 6.57
C TYR A 78 -11.77 10.07 7.32
N GLY A 79 -12.81 9.60 6.63
CA GLY A 79 -14.05 9.16 7.30
C GLY A 79 -13.74 8.08 8.34
N THR A 80 -12.79 7.19 8.07
CA THR A 80 -12.40 6.14 9.02
C THR A 80 -11.72 6.69 10.28
N PHE A 81 -11.05 7.83 10.20
CA PHE A 81 -10.40 8.46 11.37
C PHE A 81 -11.43 9.11 12.28
N VAL A 82 -12.37 9.84 11.69
CA VAL A 82 -13.49 10.47 12.42
C VAL A 82 -14.38 9.41 13.05
N LEU A 83 -14.76 8.37 12.30
CA LEU A 83 -15.57 7.27 12.82
C LEU A 83 -14.91 6.58 14.03
N ARG A 84 -13.60 6.32 13.98
CA ARG A 84 -12.88 5.75 15.13
C ARG A 84 -12.94 6.64 16.37
N ASP A 85 -12.73 7.94 16.19
CA ASP A 85 -12.78 8.89 17.28
C ASP A 85 -14.18 8.91 17.90
N TYR A 86 -15.21 9.10 17.09
CA TYR A 86 -16.59 9.18 17.55
C TYR A 86 -17.11 7.88 18.14
N LEU A 87 -16.77 6.71 17.57
CA LEU A 87 -17.13 5.43 18.18
C LEU A 87 -16.52 5.29 19.57
N THR A 88 -15.25 5.69 19.75
CA THR A 88 -14.59 5.69 21.06
C THR A 88 -15.31 6.63 22.04
N GLN A 89 -15.64 7.85 21.60
CA GLN A 89 -16.38 8.81 22.43
C GLN A 89 -17.78 8.29 22.80
N TYR A 90 -18.48 7.66 21.85
CA TYR A 90 -19.81 7.10 22.07
C TYR A 90 -19.78 5.91 23.02
N GLU A 91 -18.79 5.02 22.92
CA GLU A 91 -18.60 3.91 23.88
C GLU A 91 -18.44 4.41 25.31
N GLN A 92 -17.77 5.55 25.51
CA GLN A 92 -17.51 6.14 26.83
C GLN A 92 -18.72 6.91 27.40
N LYS A 93 -19.38 7.73 26.57
CA LYS A 93 -20.36 8.73 27.04
C LYS A 93 -21.80 8.46 26.62
N ARG A 94 -22.01 7.58 25.64
CA ARG A 94 -23.31 7.27 25.04
C ARG A 94 -24.10 8.50 24.53
N ASP A 95 -23.40 9.60 24.20
CA ASP A 95 -24.02 10.85 23.73
C ASP A 95 -24.78 10.64 22.40
N PRO A 96 -26.11 10.86 22.35
CA PRO A 96 -26.90 10.69 21.14
C PRO A 96 -26.43 11.55 19.96
N ARG A 97 -25.87 12.74 20.20
CA ARG A 97 -25.36 13.63 19.13
C ARG A 97 -24.13 13.04 18.45
N VAL A 98 -23.29 12.32 19.21
CA VAL A 98 -22.14 11.60 18.65
C VAL A 98 -22.62 10.40 17.83
N LYS A 99 -23.67 9.70 18.28
CA LYS A 99 -24.30 8.61 17.51
C LYS A 99 -24.83 9.10 16.16
N GLU A 100 -25.50 10.23 16.15
CA GLU A 100 -26.00 10.86 14.92
C GLU A 100 -24.84 11.28 14.00
N ALA A 101 -23.79 11.89 14.53
CA ALA A 101 -22.61 12.24 13.75
C ALA A 101 -21.88 11.02 13.16
N ILE A 102 -21.87 9.89 13.87
CA ILE A 102 -21.36 8.61 13.33
C ILE A 102 -22.18 8.21 12.10
N MET A 103 -23.51 8.22 12.21
CA MET A 103 -24.42 7.88 11.11
C MET A 103 -24.21 8.82 9.91
N ARG A 104 -24.14 10.13 10.15
CA ARG A 104 -23.87 11.13 9.10
C ARG A 104 -22.55 10.88 8.36
N VAL A 105 -21.47 10.57 9.07
CA VAL A 105 -20.19 10.23 8.42
C VAL A 105 -20.28 8.91 7.63
N CYS A 106 -21.03 7.92 8.13
CA CYS A 106 -21.27 6.66 7.43
C CYS A 106 -22.07 6.87 6.13
N ASP A 107 -23.15 7.64 6.20
CA ASP A 107 -24.03 7.93 5.07
C ASP A 107 -23.28 8.69 3.98
N ALA A 108 -22.56 9.75 4.38
CA ALA A 108 -21.71 10.51 3.48
C ALA A 108 -20.56 9.67 2.88
N ALA A 109 -20.05 8.68 3.61
CA ALA A 109 -19.08 7.72 3.06
C ALA A 109 -19.73 6.79 2.02
N ILE A 110 -20.91 6.22 2.30
CA ILE A 110 -21.65 5.36 1.35
C ILE A 110 -21.93 6.12 0.05
N ALA A 111 -22.41 7.37 0.15
CA ALA A 111 -22.72 8.22 -1.00
C ALA A 111 -21.51 8.47 -1.92
N ARG A 112 -20.28 8.36 -1.40
CA ARG A 112 -19.03 8.50 -2.16
C ARG A 112 -18.48 7.18 -2.70
N MET A 113 -18.99 6.05 -2.22
CA MET A 113 -18.57 4.74 -2.71
C MET A 113 -19.35 4.35 -3.96
N LYS A 114 -18.72 3.54 -4.82
CA LYS A 114 -19.33 3.05 -6.07
C LYS A 114 -19.47 1.53 -6.04
N PRO A 115 -20.57 0.97 -6.59
CA PRO A 115 -20.66 -0.46 -6.85
C PRO A 115 -19.51 -0.91 -7.75
N TYR A 116 -18.89 -2.04 -7.40
CA TYR A 116 -17.85 -2.65 -8.21
C TYR A 116 -17.82 -4.15 -8.00
N ARG A 117 -18.18 -4.92 -9.04
CA ARG A 117 -18.15 -6.39 -9.03
C ARG A 117 -18.87 -7.00 -7.81
N GLY A 118 -20.04 -6.47 -7.47
CA GLY A 118 -20.84 -6.93 -6.32
C GLY A 118 -20.35 -6.46 -4.94
N ALA A 119 -19.35 -5.58 -4.91
CA ALA A 119 -18.85 -4.89 -3.72
C ALA A 119 -19.19 -3.40 -3.75
N LEU A 120 -18.94 -2.70 -2.64
CA LEU A 120 -19.04 -1.25 -2.53
C LEU A 120 -17.64 -0.68 -2.25
N VAL A 121 -17.15 0.23 -3.11
CA VAL A 121 -15.74 0.63 -3.15
C VAL A 121 -15.56 2.14 -3.04
N PHE A 122 -14.71 2.58 -2.12
CA PHE A 122 -14.23 3.95 -2.04
C PHE A 122 -12.99 4.13 -2.91
N TRP A 123 -13.16 4.80 -4.05
CA TRP A 123 -12.08 5.00 -5.02
C TRP A 123 -11.19 6.19 -4.64
N TYR A 124 -9.89 6.00 -4.80
CA TYR A 124 -8.93 7.08 -5.02
C TYR A 124 -8.99 7.44 -6.50
N ALA A 125 -9.79 8.45 -6.85
CA ALA A 125 -10.00 8.83 -8.24
C ALA A 125 -8.73 9.43 -8.86
N PHE A 126 -8.43 9.07 -10.11
CA PHE A 126 -7.34 9.66 -10.88
C PHE A 126 -7.50 11.18 -11.00
N GLY A 127 -6.39 11.92 -10.96
CA GLY A 127 -6.40 13.38 -11.04
C GLY A 127 -6.74 14.11 -9.75
N THR A 128 -7.08 13.40 -8.67
CA THR A 128 -7.30 14.02 -7.36
C THR A 128 -5.99 14.32 -6.63
N PRO A 129 -5.96 15.29 -5.69
CA PRO A 129 -4.76 15.61 -4.90
C PRO A 129 -4.18 14.43 -4.09
N PHE A 130 -4.99 13.40 -3.86
CA PHE A 130 -4.64 12.23 -3.04
C PHE A 130 -4.34 10.97 -3.87
N ASN A 131 -4.33 11.07 -5.21
CA ASN A 131 -3.97 9.97 -6.09
C ASN A 131 -2.77 10.36 -6.97
N HIS A 132 -1.59 9.84 -6.63
CA HIS A 132 -0.35 10.00 -7.41
C HIS A 132 -0.09 8.87 -8.42
N SER A 133 -1.06 7.95 -8.59
CA SER A 133 -1.00 6.89 -9.58
C SER A 133 -1.45 7.38 -10.96
N SER A 134 -1.15 6.61 -12.00
CA SER A 134 -1.60 6.87 -13.37
C SER A 134 -3.06 6.47 -13.62
N LYS A 135 -3.75 5.92 -12.62
CA LYS A 135 -5.14 5.45 -12.73
C LYS A 135 -5.87 5.49 -11.39
N SER A 136 -7.20 5.41 -11.44
CA SER A 136 -8.02 5.21 -10.25
C SER A 136 -7.72 3.84 -9.64
N TYR A 137 -7.69 3.78 -8.31
CA TYR A 137 -7.51 2.53 -7.56
C TYR A 137 -8.31 2.61 -6.26
N TYR A 138 -8.42 1.50 -5.54
CA TYR A 138 -8.86 1.53 -4.15
C TYR A 138 -7.89 0.76 -3.26
N SER A 139 -7.91 1.10 -1.97
CA SER A 139 -6.97 0.57 -1.00
C SER A 139 -7.61 -0.51 -0.14
N GLY A 140 -6.92 -1.64 0.03
CA GLY A 140 -7.36 -2.68 0.97
C GLY A 140 -7.41 -2.17 2.41
N LEU A 141 -6.52 -1.23 2.77
CA LEU A 141 -6.51 -0.60 4.09
C LEU A 141 -7.79 0.20 4.32
N THR A 142 -8.13 1.11 3.39
CA THR A 142 -9.35 1.94 3.47
C THR A 142 -10.61 1.07 3.53
N GLN A 143 -10.72 0.10 2.62
CA GLN A 143 -11.88 -0.81 2.59
C GLN A 143 -12.00 -1.64 3.86
N SER A 144 -10.90 -2.19 4.38
CA SER A 144 -10.93 -3.02 5.60
C SER A 144 -11.38 -2.22 6.82
N HIS A 145 -10.94 -0.96 6.92
CA HIS A 145 -11.38 -0.07 7.99
C HIS A 145 -12.88 0.19 7.91
N TYR A 146 -13.39 0.54 6.74
CA TYR A 146 -14.83 0.76 6.59
C TYR A 146 -15.65 -0.50 6.87
N ALA A 147 -15.22 -1.67 6.41
CA ALA A 147 -15.90 -2.93 6.71
C ALA A 147 -16.02 -3.17 8.23
N ALA A 148 -14.92 -3.03 8.96
CA ALA A 148 -14.91 -3.23 10.41
C ALA A 148 -15.67 -2.15 11.18
N LEU A 149 -15.51 -0.88 10.80
CA LEU A 149 -16.19 0.25 11.47
C LEU A 149 -17.70 0.20 11.23
N PHE A 150 -18.15 -0.12 10.02
CA PHE A 150 -19.58 -0.23 9.74
C PHE A 150 -20.22 -1.43 10.44
N ALA A 151 -19.46 -2.52 10.63
CA ALA A 151 -19.90 -3.62 11.48
C ALA A 151 -20.13 -3.17 12.93
N GLN A 152 -19.24 -2.34 13.48
CA GLN A 152 -19.42 -1.75 14.82
C GLN A 152 -20.60 -0.77 14.87
N VAL A 153 -20.76 0.07 13.83
CA VAL A 153 -21.88 1.01 13.71
C VAL A 153 -23.20 0.24 13.71
N TYR A 154 -23.29 -0.88 12.98
CA TYR A 154 -24.46 -1.76 13.03
C TYR A 154 -24.74 -2.27 14.44
N GLN A 155 -23.73 -2.72 15.20
CA GLN A 155 -23.93 -3.20 16.57
C GLN A 155 -24.54 -2.14 17.50
N ILE A 156 -24.18 -0.85 17.34
CA ILE A 156 -24.68 0.22 18.21
C ILE A 156 -25.98 0.88 17.72
N THR A 157 -26.30 0.73 16.43
CA THR A 157 -27.48 1.37 15.82
C THR A 157 -28.62 0.41 15.53
N GLY A 158 -28.33 -0.88 15.28
CA GLY A 158 -29.29 -1.85 14.77
C GLY A 158 -29.70 -1.64 13.30
N LYS A 159 -29.20 -0.60 12.64
CA LYS A 159 -29.62 -0.20 11.28
C LYS A 159 -29.05 -1.12 10.20
N GLU A 160 -29.94 -1.83 9.51
CA GLU A 160 -29.55 -2.89 8.56
C GLU A 160 -28.76 -2.34 7.35
N GLU A 161 -28.96 -1.08 6.96
CA GLU A 161 -28.17 -0.43 5.91
C GLU A 161 -26.66 -0.48 6.17
N TYR A 162 -26.22 -0.31 7.43
CA TYR A 162 -24.81 -0.36 7.79
C TYR A 162 -24.26 -1.79 7.79
N LYS A 163 -25.08 -2.78 8.13
CA LYS A 163 -24.72 -4.20 7.98
C LYS A 163 -24.58 -4.59 6.51
N VAL A 164 -25.51 -4.17 5.66
CA VAL A 164 -25.45 -4.41 4.22
C VAL A 164 -24.22 -3.73 3.61
N ALA A 165 -23.97 -2.46 3.96
CA ALA A 165 -22.78 -1.73 3.54
C ALA A 165 -21.50 -2.43 4.01
N ALA A 166 -21.37 -2.79 5.29
CA ALA A 166 -20.20 -3.49 5.84
C ALA A 166 -19.88 -4.76 5.05
N LYS A 167 -20.90 -5.59 4.77
CA LYS A 167 -20.76 -6.83 3.99
C LYS A 167 -20.32 -6.55 2.55
N LYS A 168 -20.89 -5.54 1.89
CA LYS A 168 -20.53 -5.16 0.52
C LYS A 168 -19.12 -4.56 0.43
N ILE A 169 -18.70 -3.79 1.43
CA ILE A 169 -17.36 -3.24 1.54
C ILE A 169 -16.36 -4.38 1.79
N TYR A 170 -16.66 -5.32 2.69
CA TYR A 170 -15.81 -6.49 2.95
C TYR A 170 -15.54 -7.30 1.68
N LYS A 171 -16.56 -7.52 0.83
CA LYS A 171 -16.41 -8.22 -0.46
C LYS A 171 -15.35 -7.60 -1.36
N SER A 172 -15.07 -6.30 -1.27
CA SER A 172 -14.01 -5.68 -2.08
C SER A 172 -12.63 -6.23 -1.75
N LEU A 173 -12.40 -6.67 -0.51
CA LEU A 173 -11.11 -7.24 -0.06
C LEU A 173 -10.80 -8.58 -0.74
N LEU A 174 -11.81 -9.22 -1.34
CA LEU A 174 -11.72 -10.52 -1.99
C LEU A 174 -11.53 -10.42 -3.52
N ILE A 175 -11.64 -9.21 -4.09
CA ILE A 175 -11.53 -9.01 -5.53
C ILE A 175 -10.06 -9.10 -5.95
N PRO A 176 -9.68 -10.02 -6.86
CA PRO A 176 -8.29 -10.16 -7.32
C PRO A 176 -7.74 -8.90 -7.99
N GLN A 177 -6.45 -8.60 -7.79
CA GLN A 177 -5.76 -7.49 -8.45
C GLN A 177 -5.85 -7.51 -9.98
N LYS A 178 -5.75 -8.71 -10.59
CA LYS A 178 -5.93 -8.89 -12.03
C LYS A 178 -7.31 -8.45 -12.54
N ARG A 179 -8.29 -8.32 -11.63
CA ARG A 179 -9.65 -7.83 -11.89
C ARG A 179 -9.87 -6.41 -11.32
N GLY A 180 -8.79 -5.66 -11.05
CA GLY A 180 -8.84 -4.30 -10.53
C GLY A 180 -9.03 -4.19 -9.02
N GLY A 181 -8.88 -5.30 -8.27
CA GLY A 181 -9.03 -5.30 -6.81
C GLY A 181 -7.74 -5.26 -6.00
N VAL A 182 -7.84 -5.66 -4.74
CA VAL A 182 -6.75 -5.58 -3.74
C VAL A 182 -6.25 -6.94 -3.27
N PHE A 183 -6.96 -8.01 -3.62
CA PHE A 183 -6.59 -9.38 -3.27
C PHE A 183 -5.48 -9.91 -4.17
N TYR A 184 -4.40 -10.41 -3.58
CA TYR A 184 -3.34 -11.11 -4.29
C TYR A 184 -3.15 -12.51 -3.69
N ARG A 185 -3.03 -13.54 -4.54
CA ARG A 185 -2.71 -14.90 -4.13
C ARG A 185 -1.35 -15.27 -4.71
N SER A 186 -0.37 -15.43 -3.82
CA SER A 186 1.01 -15.79 -4.15
C SER A 186 1.26 -17.28 -3.88
N THR A 187 2.45 -17.78 -4.25
CA THR A 187 2.92 -19.10 -3.82
C THR A 187 3.07 -19.23 -2.30
N LYS A 188 3.18 -18.10 -1.58
CA LYS A 188 3.21 -18.04 -0.11
C LYS A 188 1.82 -17.86 0.51
N GLY A 189 0.75 -17.86 -0.27
CA GLY A 189 -0.63 -17.72 0.21
C GLY A 189 -1.26 -16.35 -0.10
N PRO A 190 -2.46 -16.10 0.45
CA PRO A 190 -3.23 -14.89 0.19
C PRO A 190 -2.68 -13.67 0.94
N SER A 191 -2.79 -12.50 0.31
CA SER A 191 -2.51 -11.19 0.91
C SER A 191 -3.48 -10.15 0.37
N VAL A 192 -3.80 -9.14 1.20
CA VAL A 192 -4.60 -7.98 0.79
C VAL A 192 -3.70 -6.76 0.77
N GLN A 193 -3.64 -6.07 -0.36
CA GLN A 193 -2.70 -4.97 -0.56
C GLN A 193 -3.31 -3.61 -0.14
N GLU A 194 -2.52 -2.81 0.59
CA GLU A 194 -2.82 -1.40 0.84
C GLU A 194 -2.90 -0.62 -0.48
N LEU A 195 -1.93 -0.84 -1.37
CA LEU A 195 -1.90 -0.27 -2.71
C LEU A 195 -1.58 -1.42 -3.69
N PRO A 196 -2.45 -1.71 -4.67
CA PRO A 196 -2.14 -2.67 -5.73
C PRO A 196 -0.94 -2.21 -6.56
N MET A 197 0.13 -3.02 -6.59
CA MET A 197 1.38 -2.73 -7.30
C MET A 197 1.92 -3.99 -8.00
N HIS A 198 2.75 -3.80 -9.03
CA HIS A 198 3.40 -4.87 -9.77
C HIS A 198 4.89 -4.55 -9.94
N PRO A 199 5.81 -5.31 -9.29
CA PRO A 199 5.57 -6.39 -8.33
C PRO A 199 4.88 -5.92 -7.05
N ASN A 200 4.30 -6.85 -6.30
CA ASN A 200 3.50 -6.51 -5.12
C ASN A 200 4.33 -5.80 -4.04
N GLY A 201 3.70 -4.83 -3.38
CA GLY A 201 4.31 -4.12 -2.27
C GLY A 201 4.45 -4.99 -1.02
N TYR A 202 3.34 -5.60 -0.58
CA TYR A 202 3.24 -6.13 0.78
C TYR A 202 3.61 -5.05 1.81
N VAL A 203 2.92 -3.90 1.76
CA VAL A 203 3.10 -2.83 2.76
C VAL A 203 2.68 -3.34 4.14
N LEU A 204 3.62 -3.37 5.09
CA LEU A 204 3.46 -4.14 6.33
C LEU A 204 2.44 -3.52 7.29
N ASN A 205 2.55 -2.22 7.59
CA ASN A 205 1.61 -1.51 8.46
C ASN A 205 0.17 -1.62 7.94
N GLY A 206 -0.02 -1.48 6.63
CA GLY A 206 -1.31 -1.65 5.97
C GLY A 206 -1.85 -3.06 6.14
N TRP A 207 -1.04 -4.07 5.80
CA TRP A 207 -1.48 -5.46 5.85
C TRP A 207 -1.78 -5.94 7.28
N LEU A 208 -0.95 -5.57 8.26
CA LEU A 208 -1.20 -5.82 9.69
C LEU A 208 -2.51 -5.19 10.16
N THR A 209 -2.79 -3.96 9.74
CA THR A 209 -4.03 -3.26 10.08
C THR A 209 -5.25 -3.91 9.41
N ILE A 210 -5.12 -4.30 8.14
CA ILE A 210 -6.15 -5.07 7.42
C ILE A 210 -6.49 -6.36 8.16
N LEU A 211 -5.49 -7.11 8.63
CA LEU A 211 -5.73 -8.34 9.40
C LEU A 211 -6.51 -8.08 10.69
N SER A 212 -6.19 -7.00 11.41
CA SER A 212 -6.93 -6.59 12.62
C SER A 212 -8.41 -6.32 12.28
N ASN A 213 -8.64 -5.56 11.20
CA ASN A 213 -9.98 -5.20 10.76
C ASN A 213 -10.79 -6.42 10.28
N ILE A 214 -10.19 -7.33 9.50
CA ILE A 214 -10.87 -8.55 9.05
C ILE A 214 -11.27 -9.40 10.26
N LYS A 215 -10.39 -9.55 11.26
CA LYS A 215 -10.70 -10.30 12.49
C LYS A 215 -11.85 -9.66 13.26
N ASN A 216 -11.84 -8.33 13.39
CA ASN A 216 -12.93 -7.59 14.04
C ASN A 216 -14.26 -7.75 13.30
N TYR A 217 -14.26 -7.57 11.98
CA TYR A 217 -15.44 -7.81 11.13
C TYR A 217 -15.96 -9.25 11.30
N ALA A 218 -15.08 -10.24 11.19
CA ALA A 218 -15.43 -11.65 11.30
C ALA A 218 -16.05 -11.99 12.66
N ARG A 219 -15.51 -11.41 13.76
CA ARG A 219 -16.06 -11.57 15.10
C ARG A 219 -17.45 -10.97 15.24
N ILE A 220 -17.65 -9.73 14.77
CA ILE A 220 -18.92 -9.01 14.89
C ILE A 220 -20.06 -9.74 14.18
N PHE A 221 -19.80 -10.28 12.98
CA PHE A 221 -20.82 -10.99 12.20
C PHE A 221 -20.80 -12.51 12.35
N ASN A 222 -19.94 -13.05 13.22
CA ASN A 222 -19.69 -14.49 13.32
C ASN A 222 -19.41 -15.15 11.93
N ASP A 223 -18.68 -14.44 11.06
CA ASP A 223 -18.45 -14.83 9.67
C ASP A 223 -17.29 -15.83 9.58
N ARG A 224 -17.63 -17.11 9.47
CA ARG A 224 -16.67 -18.22 9.35
C ARG A 224 -15.77 -18.10 8.12
N GLN A 225 -16.28 -17.60 6.99
CA GLN A 225 -15.49 -17.45 5.77
C GLN A 225 -14.48 -16.32 5.93
N ALA A 226 -14.88 -15.21 6.55
CA ALA A 226 -13.97 -14.12 6.87
C ALA A 226 -12.88 -14.55 7.87
N ASN A 227 -13.23 -15.35 8.88
CA ASN A 227 -12.26 -15.89 9.82
C ASN A 227 -11.27 -16.88 9.14
N LYS A 228 -11.74 -17.72 8.20
CA LYS A 228 -10.86 -18.57 7.39
C LYS A 228 -9.91 -17.73 6.52
N PHE A 229 -10.44 -16.73 5.82
CA PHE A 229 -9.64 -15.83 4.99
C PHE A 229 -8.57 -15.08 5.81
N TRP A 230 -8.93 -14.64 7.02
CA TRP A 230 -7.99 -14.07 7.99
C TRP A 230 -6.87 -15.05 8.33
N ALA A 231 -7.20 -16.29 8.72
CA ALA A 231 -6.21 -17.30 9.11
C ALA A 231 -5.24 -17.65 7.96
N GLU A 232 -5.74 -17.73 6.72
CA GLU A 232 -4.89 -17.95 5.55
C GLU A 232 -3.93 -16.77 5.31
N ASN A 233 -4.40 -15.52 5.48
CA ASN A 233 -3.55 -14.33 5.35
C ASN A 233 -2.52 -14.24 6.49
N VAL A 234 -2.89 -14.57 7.73
CA VAL A 234 -1.97 -14.65 8.88
C VAL A 234 -0.86 -15.66 8.59
N SER A 235 -1.21 -16.83 8.05
CA SER A 235 -0.23 -17.85 7.65
C SER A 235 0.72 -17.36 6.55
N CYS A 236 0.21 -16.58 5.58
CA CYS A 236 1.02 -15.94 4.55
C CYS A 236 1.97 -14.89 5.17
N LEU A 237 1.47 -14.06 6.07
CA LEU A 237 2.27 -13.07 6.78
C LEU A 237 3.40 -13.73 7.56
N LYS A 238 3.16 -14.84 8.29
CA LYS A 238 4.21 -15.57 9.01
C LYS A 238 5.39 -15.96 8.09
N ARG A 239 5.10 -16.47 6.90
CA ARG A 239 6.11 -16.86 5.90
C ARG A 239 6.89 -15.66 5.33
N LEU A 240 6.29 -14.48 5.32
CA LEU A 240 6.88 -13.26 4.77
C LEU A 240 7.53 -12.36 5.84
N LEU A 241 7.13 -12.50 7.11
CA LEU A 241 7.55 -11.65 8.22
C LEU A 241 9.08 -11.53 8.35
N PRO A 242 9.88 -12.60 8.19
CA PRO A 242 11.33 -12.49 8.25
C PRO A 242 11.95 -11.54 7.22
N LEU A 243 11.28 -11.32 6.09
CA LEU A 243 11.81 -10.46 5.02
C LEU A 243 11.77 -8.97 5.37
N TYR A 244 10.96 -8.59 6.36
CA TYR A 244 10.86 -7.21 6.86
C TYR A 244 11.92 -6.86 7.89
N ASP A 245 12.70 -7.83 8.36
CA ASP A 245 13.74 -7.56 9.33
C ASP A 245 14.98 -6.95 8.66
N LEU A 246 15.56 -5.91 9.28
CA LEU A 246 16.85 -5.37 8.86
C LEU A 246 17.73 -5.01 10.08
N PRO A 247 18.46 -6.00 10.62
CA PRO A 247 19.33 -5.82 11.78
C PRO A 247 20.43 -4.77 11.60
N LYS A 248 20.94 -4.63 10.36
CA LYS A 248 22.06 -3.72 10.02
C LYS A 248 21.76 -2.27 10.37
N VAL A 249 20.51 -1.84 10.29
CA VAL A 249 20.08 -0.49 10.67
C VAL A 249 19.15 -0.52 11.88
N ALA A 250 19.04 -1.64 12.61
CA ALA A 250 18.14 -1.79 13.75
C ALA A 250 16.72 -1.27 13.44
N ASN A 251 16.10 -1.77 12.37
CA ASN A 251 14.78 -1.30 11.95
C ASN A 251 14.00 -2.39 11.18
N SER A 252 12.69 -2.19 11.07
CA SER A 252 11.81 -2.96 10.20
C SER A 252 11.68 -2.30 8.82
N ARG A 253 11.42 -3.07 7.78
CA ARG A 253 11.05 -2.56 6.45
C ARG A 253 9.60 -2.14 6.40
N TYR A 254 9.32 -1.17 5.54
CA TYR A 254 7.97 -0.71 5.27
C TYR A 254 7.22 -1.64 4.30
N THR A 255 7.93 -2.12 3.28
CA THR A 255 7.40 -2.91 2.16
C THR A 255 8.42 -3.98 1.75
N LEU A 256 8.10 -4.85 0.79
CA LEU A 256 9.04 -5.84 0.25
C LEU A 256 9.56 -5.48 -1.13
N ASN A 257 8.95 -4.52 -1.83
CA ASN A 257 9.41 -4.05 -3.12
C ASN A 257 10.17 -2.71 -3.04
N GLY A 258 10.90 -2.35 -4.09
CA GLY A 258 11.54 -1.04 -4.16
C GLY A 258 12.35 -0.83 -5.44
N PRO A 259 12.60 0.42 -5.83
CA PRO A 259 13.32 0.73 -7.05
C PRO A 259 14.83 0.44 -6.93
N ALA A 260 15.43 0.03 -8.03
CA ALA A 260 16.87 -0.02 -8.24
C ALA A 260 17.21 0.51 -9.63
N ALA A 261 18.21 1.38 -9.69
CA ALA A 261 18.78 1.86 -10.94
C ALA A 261 19.94 0.95 -11.37
N ILE A 262 19.95 0.59 -12.65
CA ILE A 262 20.92 -0.29 -13.30
C ILE A 262 21.49 0.48 -14.49
N GLU A 263 22.80 0.43 -14.66
CA GLU A 263 23.50 1.02 -15.80
C GLU A 263 24.11 -0.13 -16.62
N LEU A 264 23.80 -0.14 -17.91
CA LEU A 264 24.44 -0.98 -18.91
C LEU A 264 25.47 -0.13 -19.64
N HIS A 265 26.72 -0.60 -19.71
CA HIS A 265 27.79 0.07 -20.42
C HIS A 265 28.41 -0.85 -21.47
N VAL A 266 28.61 -0.34 -22.67
CA VAL A 266 29.21 -1.02 -23.82
C VAL A 266 30.22 -0.08 -24.48
N PRO A 267 31.43 -0.52 -24.86
CA PRO A 267 32.46 0.37 -25.42
C PRO A 267 32.24 0.66 -26.93
N VAL A 268 31.04 0.44 -27.45
CA VAL A 268 30.70 0.57 -28.87
C VAL A 268 29.35 1.24 -29.02
N LYS A 269 29.15 2.01 -30.09
CA LYS A 269 27.88 2.70 -30.38
C LYS A 269 26.86 1.77 -31.04
N ASP A 270 25.62 2.24 -31.07
CA ASP A 270 24.49 1.63 -31.80
C ASP A 270 24.17 0.18 -31.39
N ILE A 271 24.33 -0.15 -30.09
CA ILE A 271 23.74 -1.36 -29.52
C ILE A 271 22.22 -1.21 -29.50
N GLU A 272 21.53 -2.18 -30.08
CA GLU A 272 20.08 -2.23 -30.12
C GLU A 272 19.54 -2.99 -28.90
N ILE A 273 18.54 -2.41 -28.23
CA ILE A 273 17.76 -3.05 -27.18
C ILE A 273 16.52 -3.67 -27.84
N LYS A 274 16.44 -5.00 -27.84
CA LYS A 274 15.25 -5.73 -28.32
C LYS A 274 14.22 -5.96 -27.22
N ASP A 275 14.68 -6.32 -26.03
CA ASP A 275 13.82 -6.67 -24.91
C ASP A 275 14.56 -6.48 -23.58
N VAL A 276 13.84 -6.01 -22.56
CA VAL A 276 14.32 -5.92 -21.19
C VAL A 276 13.19 -6.37 -20.28
N ARG A 277 13.45 -7.42 -19.48
CA ARG A 277 12.50 -7.97 -18.51
C ARG A 277 13.14 -8.15 -17.15
N LEU A 278 12.36 -7.97 -16.09
CA LEU A 278 12.71 -8.35 -14.73
C LEU A 278 11.99 -9.65 -14.37
N LYS A 279 12.74 -10.70 -14.01
CA LYS A 279 12.21 -11.94 -13.44
C LYS A 279 12.35 -11.92 -11.92
N ILE A 280 11.23 -12.06 -11.22
CA ILE A 280 11.16 -12.23 -9.77
C ILE A 280 10.68 -13.66 -9.49
N PRO A 281 11.56 -14.56 -9.01
CA PRO A 281 11.17 -15.93 -8.71
C PRO A 281 9.95 -16.00 -7.78
N GLY A 282 8.92 -16.74 -8.20
CA GLY A 282 7.68 -16.90 -7.46
C GLY A 282 6.66 -15.75 -7.56
N GLU A 283 6.99 -14.63 -8.22
CA GLU A 283 6.00 -13.57 -8.52
C GLU A 283 5.70 -13.44 -10.01
N GLY A 284 6.72 -13.45 -10.87
CA GLY A 284 6.52 -13.36 -12.32
C GLY A 284 7.65 -12.70 -13.09
N VAL A 285 7.34 -12.33 -14.33
CA VAL A 285 8.24 -11.64 -15.27
C VAL A 285 7.57 -10.35 -15.71
N TYR A 286 8.30 -9.23 -15.62
CA TYR A 286 7.81 -7.88 -15.86
C TYR A 286 8.57 -7.23 -17.01
N HIS A 287 7.86 -6.70 -18.01
CA HIS A 287 8.46 -5.95 -19.10
C HIS A 287 8.91 -4.56 -18.65
N VAL A 288 10.03 -4.08 -19.17
CA VAL A 288 10.60 -2.77 -18.85
C VAL A 288 10.50 -1.86 -20.09
N PRO A 289 9.45 -1.02 -20.19
CA PRO A 289 9.21 -0.17 -21.35
C PRO A 289 10.14 1.05 -21.41
N VAL A 290 10.20 1.70 -22.57
CA VAL A 290 10.79 3.05 -22.70
C VAL A 290 9.70 4.08 -22.41
N THR A 291 9.72 4.68 -21.22
CA THR A 291 8.73 5.69 -20.82
C THR A 291 9.39 6.76 -19.98
N ALA A 292 9.03 8.02 -20.19
CA ALA A 292 9.42 9.12 -19.31
C ALA A 292 8.69 8.96 -17.97
N PRO A 293 9.40 8.76 -16.84
CA PRO A 293 8.73 8.59 -15.56
C PRO A 293 8.12 9.91 -15.09
N LYS A 294 6.94 9.85 -14.47
CA LYS A 294 6.55 10.87 -13.47
C LYS A 294 7.25 10.61 -12.13
N HIS A 295 7.52 9.34 -11.78
CA HIS A 295 8.13 8.93 -10.50
C HIS A 295 9.00 7.65 -10.62
N SER A 296 9.94 7.46 -9.70
CA SER A 296 10.90 6.33 -9.65
C SER A 296 10.29 4.96 -9.32
N TRP A 297 9.00 4.91 -8.99
CA TRP A 297 8.28 3.70 -8.59
C TRP A 297 7.67 2.94 -9.78
N SER A 298 8.46 2.70 -10.83
CA SER A 298 8.02 1.98 -12.04
C SER A 298 9.19 1.34 -12.79
N HIS A 299 8.91 0.34 -13.63
CA HIS A 299 9.90 -0.20 -14.56
C HIS A 299 10.03 0.73 -15.76
N TYR A 300 11.24 1.21 -16.06
CA TYR A 300 11.46 1.96 -17.29
C TYR A 300 12.93 1.93 -17.74
N ILE A 301 13.13 2.07 -19.05
CA ILE A 301 14.40 2.46 -19.66
C ILE A 301 14.37 3.98 -19.80
N SER A 302 15.42 4.67 -19.34
CA SER A 302 15.50 6.13 -19.36
C SER A 302 15.45 6.64 -20.81
N PRO A 303 14.46 7.48 -21.19
CA PRO A 303 14.33 7.94 -22.57
C PRO A 303 15.55 8.69 -23.08
N GLN A 304 16.26 9.42 -22.22
CA GLN A 304 17.48 10.16 -22.57
C GLN A 304 18.66 9.23 -22.91
N ALA A 305 18.64 7.99 -22.41
CA ALA A 305 19.71 7.02 -22.61
C ALA A 305 19.50 6.15 -23.86
N VAL A 306 18.42 6.39 -24.62
CA VAL A 306 18.08 5.63 -25.83
C VAL A 306 17.62 6.56 -26.95
N LYS A 307 17.82 6.15 -28.20
CA LYS A 307 17.35 6.85 -29.40
C LYS A 307 16.61 5.87 -30.31
N LYS A 308 15.56 6.34 -31.00
CA LYS A 308 14.89 5.55 -32.04
C LYS A 308 15.51 5.88 -33.39
N LYS A 309 15.92 4.86 -34.16
CA LYS A 309 16.43 5.01 -35.54
C LYS A 309 15.94 3.85 -36.39
N ALA A 310 15.23 4.13 -37.48
CA ALA A 310 14.66 3.12 -38.39
C ALA A 310 13.87 2.01 -37.65
N GLY A 311 12.98 2.40 -36.72
CA GLY A 311 12.20 1.47 -35.91
C GLY A 311 12.96 0.73 -34.80
N LYS A 312 14.29 0.85 -34.73
CA LYS A 312 15.13 0.22 -33.71
C LYS A 312 15.35 1.14 -32.52
N LEU A 313 15.36 0.56 -31.32
CA LEU A 313 15.71 1.25 -30.09
C LEU A 313 17.20 1.04 -29.81
N LEU A 314 18.00 2.09 -29.94
CA LEU A 314 19.45 2.04 -29.79
C LEU A 314 19.89 2.76 -28.52
N PHE A 315 21.05 2.40 -27.98
CA PHE A 315 21.73 3.18 -26.96
C PHE A 315 21.99 4.60 -27.49
N ASN A 316 21.78 5.61 -26.64
CA ASN A 316 22.19 6.99 -26.92
C ASN A 316 23.59 7.23 -26.33
N GLY A 317 24.62 6.80 -27.07
CA GLY A 317 26.02 6.80 -26.61
C GLY A 317 26.48 5.39 -26.25
N TYR A 318 27.17 5.26 -25.12
CA TYR A 318 27.76 4.01 -24.62
C TYR A 318 27.00 3.39 -23.45
N ASP A 319 26.03 4.13 -22.90
CA ASP A 319 25.33 3.75 -21.67
C ASP A 319 23.81 3.71 -21.88
N ALA A 320 23.17 2.75 -21.24
CA ALA A 320 21.71 2.71 -21.07
C ALA A 320 21.37 2.61 -19.58
N ARG A 321 20.46 3.47 -19.10
CA ARG A 321 19.98 3.44 -17.72
C ARG A 321 18.61 2.82 -17.64
N ILE A 322 18.46 1.88 -16.70
CA ILE A 322 17.26 1.10 -16.49
C ILE A 322 16.85 1.23 -15.03
N ASN A 323 15.60 1.56 -14.76
CA ASN A 323 15.02 1.47 -13.43
C ASN A 323 14.10 0.25 -13.36
N VAL A 324 14.24 -0.54 -12.30
CA VAL A 324 13.40 -1.72 -12.06
C VAL A 324 12.87 -1.70 -10.63
N LEU A 325 11.62 -2.13 -10.46
CA LEU A 325 11.07 -2.43 -9.14
C LEU A 325 11.42 -3.86 -8.74
N LEU A 326 12.33 -4.00 -7.79
CA LEU A 326 12.73 -5.28 -7.22
C LEU A 326 11.76 -5.71 -6.13
N SER A 327 11.78 -7.00 -5.80
CA SER A 327 11.00 -7.56 -4.70
C SER A 327 11.79 -8.58 -3.90
N ARG A 328 11.80 -8.37 -2.58
CA ARG A 328 12.36 -9.30 -1.59
C ARG A 328 11.51 -10.55 -1.43
N PHE A 329 10.31 -10.63 -2.02
CA PHE A 329 9.46 -11.82 -1.96
C PHE A 329 10.25 -13.11 -2.26
N SER A 330 11.11 -13.06 -3.27
CA SER A 330 11.92 -14.19 -3.72
C SER A 330 13.17 -14.47 -2.88
N TYR A 331 13.53 -13.59 -1.92
CA TYR A 331 14.74 -13.74 -1.12
C TYR A 331 14.75 -15.12 -0.38
N PRO A 332 15.88 -15.86 -0.39
CA PRO A 332 17.22 -15.45 -0.83
C PRO A 332 17.48 -15.54 -2.35
N SER A 333 16.57 -16.13 -3.13
CA SER A 333 16.70 -16.15 -4.59
C SER A 333 16.82 -14.73 -5.14
N ARG A 334 17.73 -14.53 -6.09
CA ARG A 334 17.97 -13.22 -6.69
C ARG A 334 16.88 -12.91 -7.69
N ASN A 335 16.45 -11.64 -7.71
CA ASN A 335 15.76 -11.10 -8.88
C ASN A 335 16.76 -11.12 -10.06
N LYS A 336 16.27 -11.30 -11.28
CA LYS A 336 17.11 -11.43 -12.48
C LYS A 336 16.69 -10.43 -13.54
N LEU A 337 17.66 -9.72 -14.10
CA LEU A 337 17.46 -8.91 -15.30
C LEU A 337 17.71 -9.79 -16.52
N LEU A 338 16.73 -9.87 -17.41
CA LEU A 338 16.77 -10.57 -18.69
C LEU A 338 16.85 -9.50 -19.78
N ILE A 339 17.88 -9.55 -20.62
CA ILE A 339 18.17 -8.52 -21.62
C ILE A 339 18.44 -9.19 -22.94
N THR A 340 17.80 -8.71 -24.01
CA THR A 340 18.15 -9.06 -25.38
C THR A 340 18.76 -7.84 -26.07
N LEU A 341 20.05 -7.94 -26.40
CA LEU A 341 20.81 -6.90 -27.08
C LEU A 341 21.29 -7.39 -28.45
N VAL A 342 21.25 -6.53 -29.46
CA VAL A 342 21.84 -6.81 -30.77
C VAL A 342 23.05 -5.91 -30.98
N SER A 343 24.19 -6.52 -31.31
CA SER A 343 25.46 -5.83 -31.57
C SER A 343 25.92 -6.04 -33.01
N LYS A 344 26.46 -4.99 -33.64
CA LYS A 344 27.04 -5.10 -35.00
C LYS A 344 28.44 -5.75 -35.01
N GLN A 345 29.08 -5.84 -33.85
CA GLN A 345 30.42 -6.40 -33.67
C GLN A 345 30.57 -7.11 -32.32
N SER A 346 31.62 -7.90 -32.18
CA SER A 346 31.95 -8.51 -30.88
C SER A 346 32.41 -7.41 -29.91
N THR A 347 31.91 -7.43 -28.68
CA THR A 347 32.23 -6.42 -27.66
C THR A 347 32.02 -6.96 -26.25
N SER A 348 32.07 -6.10 -25.24
CA SER A 348 31.74 -6.42 -23.85
C SER A 348 30.59 -5.55 -23.33
N LEU A 349 29.80 -6.12 -22.44
CA LEU A 349 28.80 -5.44 -21.62
C LEU A 349 29.26 -5.44 -20.18
N SER A 350 29.32 -4.27 -19.56
CA SER A 350 29.44 -4.11 -18.11
C SER A 350 28.08 -3.70 -17.54
N VAL A 351 27.66 -4.34 -16.45
CA VAL A 351 26.40 -4.02 -15.78
C VAL A 351 26.71 -3.55 -14.37
N LYS A 352 26.24 -2.35 -14.05
CA LYS A 352 26.37 -1.73 -12.73
C LYS A 352 25.01 -1.57 -12.08
N VAL A 353 24.98 -1.60 -10.75
CA VAL A 353 23.78 -1.27 -9.97
C VAL A 353 24.08 -0.11 -9.04
N ALA A 354 23.11 0.80 -8.91
CA ALA A 354 23.13 1.87 -7.93
C ALA A 354 22.81 1.33 -6.53
N HIS A 355 23.60 1.74 -5.55
CA HIS A 355 23.35 1.50 -4.12
C HIS A 355 23.97 2.64 -3.31
N GLY A 356 23.53 2.80 -2.07
CA GLY A 356 24.01 3.83 -1.17
C GLY A 356 23.65 3.53 0.27
N ASP A 357 23.81 4.55 1.10
CA ASP A 357 23.61 4.45 2.53
C ASP A 357 22.17 4.75 2.92
N PHE A 358 21.79 4.19 4.06
CA PHE A 358 20.49 4.44 4.66
C PHE A 358 20.37 5.89 5.13
N LEU A 359 19.21 6.50 4.86
CA LEU A 359 18.83 7.83 5.36
C LEU A 359 17.53 7.71 6.16
N ALA A 360 17.57 8.06 7.45
CA ALA A 360 16.44 7.82 8.36
C ALA A 360 15.18 8.60 8.02
N THR A 361 15.29 9.75 7.36
CA THR A 361 14.18 10.67 7.08
C THR A 361 13.56 10.47 5.69
N SER A 362 14.13 9.60 4.85
CA SER A 362 13.74 9.44 3.46
C SER A 362 13.75 7.98 3.01
N ASN A 363 12.90 7.64 2.05
CA ASN A 363 12.97 6.34 1.36
C ASN A 363 14.05 6.32 0.27
N ARG A 364 14.75 7.44 0.04
CA ARG A 364 15.92 7.54 -0.83
C ARG A 364 17.18 7.14 -0.09
N GLN A 365 18.17 6.70 -0.85
CA GLN A 365 19.52 6.41 -0.35
C GLN A 365 20.41 7.64 -0.52
N GLN A 366 21.34 7.85 0.41
CA GLN A 366 22.39 8.88 0.33
C GLN A 366 23.72 8.27 -0.15
N ASN A 367 24.70 9.09 -0.53
CA ASN A 367 26.02 8.65 -1.00
C ASN A 367 25.95 7.58 -2.10
N GLN A 368 25.04 7.77 -3.06
CA GLN A 368 24.79 6.75 -4.08
C GLN A 368 25.99 6.57 -5.00
N LYS A 369 26.34 5.31 -5.27
CA LYS A 369 27.38 4.92 -6.22
C LYS A 369 26.93 3.74 -7.07
N TYR A 370 27.57 3.60 -8.22
CA TYR A 370 27.38 2.46 -9.12
C TYR A 370 28.49 1.44 -8.92
N THR A 371 28.14 0.17 -8.79
CA THR A 371 29.11 -0.93 -8.66
C THR A 371 28.85 -1.98 -9.72
N VAL A 372 29.91 -2.42 -10.40
CA VAL A 372 29.85 -3.48 -11.42
C VAL A 372 29.42 -4.79 -10.75
N ILE A 373 28.34 -5.38 -11.25
CA ILE A 373 27.78 -6.66 -10.77
C ILE A 373 27.98 -7.80 -11.76
N GLY A 374 28.44 -7.50 -12.97
CA GLY A 374 28.79 -8.50 -13.96
C GLY A 374 29.37 -7.88 -15.23
N LYS A 375 30.23 -8.64 -15.90
CA LYS A 375 30.67 -8.40 -17.27
C LYS A 375 30.24 -9.58 -18.15
N ARG A 376 29.88 -9.32 -19.39
CA ARG A 376 29.47 -10.33 -20.39
C ARG A 376 30.11 -10.03 -21.73
N ARG A 377 30.53 -11.05 -22.45
CA ARG A 377 30.94 -10.92 -23.86
C ARG A 377 29.68 -10.87 -24.73
N LEU A 378 29.61 -9.92 -25.64
CA LEU A 378 28.60 -9.85 -26.68
C LEU A 378 29.22 -10.33 -27.99
N LYS A 379 28.56 -11.26 -28.67
CA LYS A 379 28.89 -11.65 -30.05
C LYS A 379 28.22 -10.67 -31.03
N LYS A 380 28.74 -10.58 -32.26
CA LYS A 380 28.00 -9.97 -33.37
C LYS A 380 26.64 -10.69 -33.54
N GLY A 381 25.57 -9.94 -33.72
CA GLY A 381 24.20 -10.44 -33.77
C GLY A 381 23.46 -10.32 -32.43
N SER A 382 22.48 -11.20 -32.21
CA SER A 382 21.61 -11.19 -31.04
C SER A 382 22.25 -11.89 -29.84
N ASN A 383 22.11 -11.29 -28.66
CA ASN A 383 22.66 -11.77 -27.40
C ASN A 383 21.57 -11.78 -26.32
N HIS A 384 21.37 -12.93 -25.69
CA HIS A 384 20.46 -13.12 -24.57
C HIS A 384 21.25 -13.16 -23.27
N ILE A 385 20.92 -12.28 -22.33
CA ILE A 385 21.74 -12.03 -21.16
C ILE A 385 20.86 -12.16 -19.91
N GLU A 386 21.32 -12.98 -18.97
CA GLU A 386 20.71 -13.13 -17.66
C GLU A 386 21.70 -12.68 -16.56
N ILE A 387 21.25 -11.75 -15.72
CA ILE A 387 22.05 -11.19 -14.61
C ILE A 387 21.25 -11.24 -13.31
N GLY A 388 21.75 -11.99 -12.34
CA GLY A 388 21.20 -12.03 -10.98
C GLY A 388 21.64 -10.82 -10.17
N LEU A 389 20.67 -10.09 -9.62
CA LEU A 389 20.91 -8.86 -8.86
C LEU A 389 21.34 -9.18 -7.42
N PRO A 390 22.50 -8.65 -6.94
CA PRO A 390 23.09 -9.10 -5.67
C PRO A 390 22.46 -8.42 -4.46
N TRP A 391 21.82 -9.21 -3.59
CA TRP A 391 21.23 -8.72 -2.34
C TRP A 391 22.22 -8.03 -1.38
N LYS A 392 23.52 -8.32 -1.48
CA LYS A 392 24.57 -7.66 -0.69
C LYS A 392 24.60 -6.14 -0.93
N LEU A 393 24.43 -5.71 -2.18
CA LEU A 393 24.37 -4.29 -2.55
C LEU A 393 22.94 -3.73 -2.41
N LEU A 394 21.93 -4.60 -2.50
CA LEU A 394 20.51 -4.24 -2.55
C LEU A 394 19.80 -4.50 -1.22
N GLY A 395 20.53 -4.40 -0.10
CA GLY A 395 20.01 -4.65 1.24
C GLY A 395 18.93 -3.66 1.71
N LEU A 396 18.80 -2.50 1.05
CA LEU A 396 17.81 -1.47 1.35
C LEU A 396 16.52 -1.58 0.51
N ILE A 397 16.39 -2.54 -0.41
CA ILE A 397 15.11 -2.81 -1.09
C ILE A 397 14.03 -3.17 -0.05
N GLY A 398 12.80 -2.70 -0.28
CA GLY A 398 11.72 -2.71 0.72
C GLY A 398 11.74 -1.53 1.68
N TYR A 399 12.82 -0.74 1.67
CA TYR A 399 13.24 0.39 2.52
C TYR A 399 12.86 0.32 4.02
N PRO A 400 13.80 0.63 4.94
CA PRO A 400 13.47 0.71 6.35
C PRO A 400 12.39 1.77 6.59
N THR A 401 11.56 1.62 7.62
CA THR A 401 10.59 2.67 7.97
C THR A 401 11.32 3.98 8.27
N THR A 402 10.71 5.08 7.87
CA THR A 402 11.32 6.41 7.93
C THR A 402 10.77 7.23 9.10
N PHE A 403 11.60 8.12 9.61
CA PHE A 403 11.21 9.12 10.58
C PHE A 403 10.54 10.30 9.87
N LYS A 404 9.37 10.69 10.35
CA LYS A 404 8.61 11.83 9.82
C LYS A 404 8.63 12.98 10.83
N LYS A 405 8.84 14.19 10.32
CA LYS A 405 8.81 15.40 11.13
C LYS A 405 7.36 15.69 11.56
N ILE A 406 7.14 15.85 12.86
CA ILE A 406 5.86 16.25 13.47
C ILE A 406 6.20 17.30 14.52
N GLY A 407 5.74 18.53 14.32
CA GLY A 407 6.29 19.70 15.04
C GLY A 407 7.79 19.81 14.77
N ASP A 408 8.58 19.95 15.83
CA ASP A 408 10.03 20.12 15.74
C ASP A 408 10.84 18.82 15.87
N ALA A 409 10.15 17.68 16.03
CA ALA A 409 10.77 16.38 16.27
C ALA A 409 10.46 15.36 15.17
N TYR A 410 11.30 14.34 15.08
CA TYR A 410 11.20 13.27 14.09
C TYR A 410 10.82 11.94 14.74
N TYR A 411 9.75 11.32 14.26
CA TYR A 411 9.17 10.09 14.82
C TYR A 411 9.07 8.97 13.79
N ASN A 412 9.39 7.74 14.18
CA ASN A 412 9.21 6.55 13.33
C ASN A 412 7.94 5.77 13.72
N ASN A 413 6.78 6.38 13.47
CA ASN A 413 5.49 5.79 13.85
C ASN A 413 5.24 4.43 13.18
N TYR A 414 5.72 4.20 11.97
CA TYR A 414 5.52 2.91 11.28
C TYR A 414 6.24 1.75 11.96
N HIS A 415 7.46 1.96 12.49
CA HIS A 415 8.14 0.92 13.25
C HIS A 415 7.33 0.52 14.49
N PHE A 416 6.80 1.50 15.22
CA PHE A 416 5.94 1.24 16.38
C PHE A 416 4.60 0.62 16.01
N ILE A 417 3.97 1.01 14.89
CA ILE A 417 2.77 0.32 14.36
C ILE A 417 3.07 -1.16 14.17
N HIS A 418 4.21 -1.51 13.55
CA HIS A 418 4.57 -2.90 13.35
C HIS A 418 4.69 -3.66 14.66
N ILE A 419 5.39 -3.10 15.65
CA ILE A 419 5.53 -3.71 16.98
C ILE A 419 4.16 -3.96 17.63
N VAL A 420 3.32 -2.91 17.74
CA VAL A 420 2.02 -3.01 18.43
C VAL A 420 1.10 -4.00 17.73
N LYS A 421 1.11 -4.03 16.40
CA LYS A 421 0.27 -4.94 15.62
C LYS A 421 0.77 -6.39 15.64
N LEU A 422 2.08 -6.63 15.74
CA LEU A 422 2.59 -7.97 15.98
C LEU A 422 2.20 -8.49 17.38
N GLU A 423 2.22 -7.64 18.41
CA GLU A 423 1.71 -8.03 19.73
C GLU A 423 0.22 -8.33 19.72
N GLU A 424 -0.57 -7.58 18.94
CA GLU A 424 -1.98 -7.88 18.71
C GLU A 424 -2.17 -9.23 18.04
N LEU A 425 -1.42 -9.53 16.97
CA LEU A 425 -1.49 -10.83 16.32
C LEU A 425 -1.05 -11.96 17.25
N TYR A 426 -0.04 -11.77 18.10
CA TYR A 426 0.34 -12.75 19.12
C TYR A 426 -0.83 -13.03 20.08
N ARG A 427 -1.51 -11.99 20.60
CA ARG A 427 -2.69 -12.17 21.45
C ARG A 427 -3.83 -12.90 20.74
N LEU A 428 -4.01 -12.67 19.45
CA LEU A 428 -5.08 -13.27 18.66
C LEU A 428 -4.79 -14.72 18.21
N THR A 429 -3.53 -15.14 18.16
CA THR A 429 -3.12 -16.41 17.52
C THR A 429 -2.35 -17.35 18.45
N GLY A 430 -1.72 -16.83 19.51
CA GLY A 430 -0.74 -17.57 20.33
C GLY A 430 0.59 -17.85 19.62
N ASP A 431 0.79 -17.39 18.39
CA ASP A 431 1.93 -17.78 17.57
C ASP A 431 3.21 -17.02 17.93
N GLN A 432 4.25 -17.75 18.37
CA GLN A 432 5.46 -17.15 18.94
C GLN A 432 6.23 -16.27 17.96
N ILE A 433 6.14 -16.52 16.65
CA ILE A 433 6.86 -15.72 15.65
C ILE A 433 6.51 -14.22 15.76
N PHE A 434 5.25 -13.89 16.05
CA PHE A 434 4.83 -12.51 16.20
C PHE A 434 5.41 -11.86 17.45
N ARG A 435 5.45 -12.62 18.56
CA ARG A 435 6.06 -12.15 19.82
C ARG A 435 7.57 -11.96 19.68
N GLU A 436 8.24 -12.87 19.00
CA GLU A 436 9.69 -12.81 18.73
C GLU A 436 10.05 -11.57 17.92
N TYR A 437 9.37 -11.34 16.79
CA TYR A 437 9.63 -10.13 15.98
C TYR A 437 9.23 -8.85 16.70
N ALA A 438 8.13 -8.83 17.46
CA ALA A 438 7.77 -7.67 18.27
C ALA A 438 8.87 -7.34 19.30
N ARG A 439 9.40 -8.34 20.02
CA ARG A 439 10.49 -8.17 20.98
C ARG A 439 11.80 -7.75 20.32
N LYS A 440 12.14 -8.37 19.19
CA LYS A 440 13.33 -8.05 18.41
C LYS A 440 13.30 -6.59 17.92
N TRP A 441 12.17 -6.15 17.38
CA TRP A 441 12.03 -4.77 16.91
C TRP A 441 11.95 -3.77 18.08
N LYS A 442 11.37 -4.14 19.22
CA LYS A 442 11.53 -3.33 20.45
C LYS A 442 12.98 -3.19 20.90
N SER A 443 13.79 -4.25 20.81
CA SER A 443 15.22 -4.14 21.18
C SER A 443 16.01 -3.27 20.23
N TYR A 444 15.58 -3.13 18.97
CA TYR A 444 16.18 -2.20 18.02
C TYR A 444 16.03 -0.74 18.42
N VAL A 445 14.86 -0.35 18.93
CA VAL A 445 14.62 1.01 19.44
C VAL A 445 15.64 1.41 20.50
N LYS A 446 16.04 0.47 21.38
CA LYS A 446 17.07 0.70 22.41
C LYS A 446 18.45 1.00 21.83
N ARG A 447 18.72 0.57 20.59
CA ARG A 447 20.00 0.80 19.90
C ARG A 447 20.04 2.15 19.20
N TRP A 448 18.90 2.80 18.97
CA TRP A 448 18.83 4.01 18.14
C TRP A 448 19.66 5.17 18.69
N SER A 449 19.70 5.36 20.01
CA SER A 449 20.50 6.42 20.65
C SER A 449 21.99 6.34 20.33
N ASN A 450 22.49 5.13 20.05
CA ASN A 450 23.92 4.86 19.82
C ASN A 450 24.26 4.77 18.32
N MET A 451 23.29 5.02 17.44
CA MET A 451 23.47 4.92 15.99
C MET A 451 23.51 6.31 15.36
N ALA A 452 24.60 6.61 14.66
CA ALA A 452 24.78 7.90 13.97
C ALA A 452 23.62 8.25 13.03
N ALA A 453 23.03 7.25 12.36
CA ALA A 453 21.89 7.43 11.46
C ALA A 453 20.60 7.93 12.15
N TYR A 454 20.52 7.84 13.48
CA TYR A 454 19.34 8.20 14.28
C TYR A 454 19.60 9.36 15.27
N ARG A 455 20.73 10.07 15.14
CA ARG A 455 21.01 11.25 15.96
C ARG A 455 19.89 12.29 15.84
N GLY A 456 19.39 12.77 16.98
CA GLY A 456 18.29 13.74 17.05
C GLY A 456 16.89 13.17 16.76
N MET A 457 16.77 11.85 16.56
CA MET A 457 15.49 11.19 16.31
C MET A 457 14.85 10.68 17.61
N GLN A 458 13.52 10.68 17.66
CA GLN A 458 12.79 10.23 18.85
C GLN A 458 12.79 8.71 18.98
N THR A 459 13.04 8.21 20.20
CA THR A 459 13.02 6.77 20.54
C THR A 459 11.67 6.31 21.07
N GLN A 460 10.68 7.20 21.07
CA GLN A 460 9.29 6.90 21.40
C GLN A 460 8.40 7.20 20.20
N PRO A 461 7.24 6.53 20.08
CA PRO A 461 6.24 6.95 19.12
C PRO A 461 5.74 8.35 19.46
N TYR A 462 5.20 9.05 18.46
CA TYR A 462 4.47 10.28 18.71
C TYR A 462 3.32 10.01 19.70
N LYS A 463 3.26 10.74 20.82
CA LYS A 463 2.34 10.49 21.95
C LYS A 463 0.88 10.35 21.49
N TYR A 464 0.48 11.20 20.56
CA TYR A 464 -0.86 11.19 20.01
C TYR A 464 -0.97 10.35 18.75
N ALA A 465 -0.10 9.38 18.47
CA ALA A 465 -0.33 8.40 17.41
C ALA A 465 -1.21 7.26 17.93
N ARG A 466 -2.20 6.82 17.14
CA ARG A 466 -3.08 5.70 17.52
C ARG A 466 -2.60 4.45 16.82
N PHE A 467 -2.09 3.52 17.62
CA PHE A 467 -1.59 2.21 17.17
C PHE A 467 -2.63 1.09 17.32
N ARG A 468 -3.74 1.36 18.03
CA ARG A 468 -4.82 0.41 18.34
C ARG A 468 -6.14 0.88 17.75
#